data_AF-A0A0F5I4D7-F1
#
_entry.id   AF-A0A0F5I4D7-F1
#
_cell.length_a   1.000
_cell.length_b   1.000
_cell.length_c   1.000
_cell.angle_alpha   90.00
_cell.angle_beta   90.00
_cell.angle_gamma   90.00
#
_symmetry.space_group_name_H-M   'P 1'
#
loop_
_entity.id
_entity.type
_entity.pdbx_description
1 polymer ?
#
loop_
_entity_poly.entity_id
_entity_poly.type
_entity_poly.pdbx_seq_one_letter_code
_entity_poly.pdbx_strand_id
1 'polypeptide(L)'
;MEPTEVERLRTEVESLREQVKEYEELVREMSVPVIPSIVSETILIPITGKLSLERLEMIFARITERAYEFSYTEGVNTVIIDFTAISERELGELDILGTYIENTVQALKLMGLQVLFVGFSPSVTQALIRSGISVVDELRAFSSFRTALSYLMEKKGLVFRKKE
;
A
#
# COMPACT_ATOMS: atom_id res chain seq x y z
N MET A 1 16.48 46.88 19.67
CA MET A 1 16.15 46.22 20.95
C MET A 1 16.41 44.74 20.72
N GLU A 2 17.07 44.06 21.66
CA GLU A 2 17.16 42.60 21.56
C GLU A 2 15.75 42.01 21.64
N PRO A 3 15.43 41.01 20.81
CA PRO A 3 14.14 40.36 20.85
C PRO A 3 13.91 39.76 22.23
N THR A 4 12.70 39.93 22.75
CA THR A 4 12.34 39.35 24.04
C THR A 4 12.47 37.83 23.99
N GLU A 5 12.70 37.18 25.13
CA GLU A 5 12.79 35.71 25.19
C GLU A 5 11.54 35.03 24.62
N VAL A 6 10.38 35.67 24.78
CA VAL A 6 9.11 35.24 24.18
C VAL A 6 9.13 35.31 22.65
N GLU A 7 9.71 36.35 22.05
CA GLU A 7 9.85 36.46 20.59
C GLU A 7 10.83 35.41 20.04
N ARG A 8 11.95 35.16 20.72
CA ARG A 8 12.89 34.11 20.32
C ARG A 8 12.25 32.72 20.32
N LEU A 9 11.52 32.38 21.39
CA LEU A 9 10.81 31.11 21.49
C LEU A 9 9.70 30.98 20.44
N ARG A 10 8.99 32.07 20.10
CA ARG A 10 7.98 32.05 19.02
C ARG A 10 8.60 31.76 17.66
N THR A 11 9.68 32.44 17.32
CA THR A 11 10.41 32.21 16.06
C THR A 11 10.96 30.78 15.99
N GLU A 12 11.47 30.25 17.09
CA GLU A 12 11.95 28.87 17.16
C GLU A 12 10.81 27.86 16.97
N VAL A 13 9.64 28.07 17.60
CA VAL A 13 8.46 27.22 17.41
C VAL A 13 7.94 27.27 15.98
N GLU A 14 7.92 28.44 15.34
CA GLU A 14 7.54 28.57 13.92
C GLU A 14 8.52 27.82 13.01
N SER A 15 9.82 27.98 13.22
CA SER A 15 10.84 27.26 12.44
C SER A 15 10.73 25.74 12.61
N LEU A 16 10.51 25.25 13.83
CA LEU A 16 10.33 23.82 14.09
C LEU A 16 9.04 23.29 13.44
N ARG A 17 7.96 24.06 13.43
CA ARG A 17 6.71 23.67 12.74
C ARG A 17 6.89 23.54 11.24
N GLU A 18 7.67 24.43 10.64
CA GLU A 18 7.98 24.36 9.21
C GLU A 18 8.84 23.14 8.87
N GLN A 19 9.86 22.85 9.68
CA GLN A 19 10.67 21.64 9.52
C GLN A 19 9.85 20.36 9.68
N VAL A 20 8.95 20.31 10.68
CA VAL A 20 8.05 19.16 10.87
C VAL A 20 7.18 18.96 9.64
N LYS A 21 6.62 20.04 9.07
CA LYS A 21 5.80 19.97 7.87
C LYS A 21 6.61 19.45 6.66
N GLU A 22 7.83 19.93 6.47
CA GLU A 22 8.73 19.47 5.40
C GLU A 22 9.08 17.97 5.56
N TYR A 23 9.37 17.52 6.78
CA TYR A 23 9.60 16.10 7.06
C TYR A 23 8.34 15.25 6.85
N GLU A 24 7.16 15.75 7.22
CA GLU A 24 5.89 15.07 6.95
C GLU A 24 5.63 14.94 5.43
N GLU A 25 5.94 15.97 4.64
CA GLU A 25 5.85 15.92 3.18
C GLU A 25 6.82 14.89 2.58
N LEU A 26 8.09 14.89 3.00
CA LEU A 26 9.08 13.92 2.55
C LEU A 26 8.67 12.48 2.90
N VAL A 27 8.18 12.25 4.12
CA VAL A 27 7.67 10.94 4.55
C VAL A 27 6.45 10.52 3.73
N ARG A 28 5.57 11.47 3.36
CA ARG A 28 4.43 11.20 2.47
C ARG A 28 4.87 10.79 1.07
N GLU A 29 5.91 11.41 0.50
CA GLU A 29 6.42 11.01 -0.83
C GLU A 29 7.01 9.59 -0.84
N MET A 30 7.62 9.16 0.27
CA MET A 30 8.17 7.82 0.44
C MET A 30 7.14 6.76 0.86
N SER A 31 5.88 7.14 1.08
CA SER A 31 4.91 6.34 1.86
C SER A 31 4.46 5.03 1.20
N VAL A 32 4.60 4.89 -0.12
CA VAL A 32 4.20 3.69 -0.87
C VAL A 32 5.37 3.21 -1.72
N PRO A 33 6.27 2.38 -1.17
CA PRO A 33 7.39 1.84 -1.92
C PRO A 33 6.90 0.81 -2.95
N VAL A 34 7.52 0.81 -4.13
CA VAL A 34 7.29 -0.19 -5.18
C VAL A 34 8.52 -1.08 -5.28
N ILE A 35 8.32 -2.39 -5.14
CA ILE A 35 9.39 -3.39 -5.18
C ILE A 35 9.18 -4.28 -6.41
N PRO A 36 10.06 -4.22 -7.43
CA PRO A 36 9.99 -5.14 -8.56
C PRO A 36 10.17 -6.60 -8.13
N SER A 37 9.36 -7.49 -8.69
CA SER A 37 9.43 -8.93 -8.39
C SER A 37 10.44 -9.64 -9.28
N ILE A 38 10.94 -10.78 -8.80
CA ILE A 38 11.70 -11.74 -9.63
C ILE A 38 10.82 -12.42 -10.69
N VAL A 39 9.50 -12.41 -10.50
CA VAL A 39 8.54 -12.86 -11.52
C VAL A 39 8.27 -11.69 -12.46
N SER A 40 8.49 -11.89 -13.76
CA SER A 40 8.35 -10.83 -14.76
C SER A 40 7.00 -10.12 -14.71
N GLU A 41 7.01 -8.82 -15.02
CA GLU A 41 5.81 -7.95 -15.12
C GLU A 41 5.00 -7.87 -13.81
N THR A 42 5.66 -8.12 -12.68
CA THR A 42 5.03 -8.15 -11.36
C THR A 42 5.73 -7.19 -10.41
N ILE A 43 4.96 -6.39 -9.68
CA ILE A 43 5.44 -5.53 -8.59
C ILE A 43 4.79 -5.89 -7.26
N LEU A 44 5.47 -5.56 -6.17
CA LEU A 44 5.00 -5.67 -4.80
C LEU A 44 4.93 -4.27 -4.17
N ILE A 45 3.81 -3.97 -3.53
CA ILE A 45 3.57 -2.73 -2.81
C ILE A 45 3.19 -3.07 -1.36
N PRO A 46 4.11 -2.95 -0.39
CA PRO A 46 3.80 -3.19 1.01
C PRO A 46 3.12 -1.99 1.66
N ILE A 47 2.06 -2.27 2.42
CA ILE A 47 1.33 -1.29 3.20
C ILE A 47 1.87 -1.32 4.63
N THR A 48 2.27 -0.17 5.15
CA THR A 48 2.87 -0.05 6.48
C THR A 48 2.33 1.16 7.24
N GLY A 49 2.44 1.09 8.56
CA GLY A 49 2.01 2.16 9.46
C GLY A 49 0.50 2.18 9.69
N LYS A 50 0.04 3.17 10.46
CA LYS A 50 -1.38 3.31 10.80
C LYS A 50 -2.21 3.69 9.58
N LEU A 51 -3.39 3.08 9.48
CA LEU A 51 -4.39 3.36 8.47
C LEU A 51 -5.43 4.31 9.08
N SER A 52 -5.15 5.61 9.10
CA SER A 52 -6.21 6.62 9.29
C SER A 52 -6.96 6.84 7.97
N LEU A 53 -8.13 7.50 8.00
CA LEU A 53 -8.88 7.85 6.79
C LEU A 53 -8.03 8.62 5.77
N GLU A 54 -7.32 9.67 6.22
CA GLU A 54 -6.41 10.46 5.38
C GLU A 54 -5.31 9.59 4.74
N ARG A 55 -4.77 8.64 5.51
CA ARG A 55 -3.75 7.70 5.04
C ARG A 55 -4.31 6.70 4.03
N LEU A 56 -5.53 6.21 4.21
CA LEU A 56 -6.17 5.31 3.24
C LEU A 56 -6.30 6.00 1.88
N GLU A 57 -6.88 7.21 1.86
CA GLU A 57 -7.04 7.97 0.63
C GLU A 57 -5.72 8.18 -0.09
N MET A 58 -4.69 8.64 0.65
CA MET A 58 -3.35 8.83 0.12
C MET A 58 -2.75 7.53 -0.42
N ILE A 59 -2.75 6.45 0.37
CA ILE A 59 -2.10 5.18 0.03
C ILE A 59 -2.73 4.58 -1.22
N PHE A 60 -4.06 4.48 -1.27
CA PHE A 60 -4.75 3.84 -2.39
C PHE A 60 -4.70 4.68 -3.68
N ALA A 61 -4.70 6.02 -3.57
CA ALA A 61 -4.41 6.89 -4.71
C ALA A 61 -3.00 6.65 -5.26
N ARG A 62 -1.98 6.60 -4.38
CA ARG A 62 -0.59 6.35 -4.77
C ARG A 62 -0.38 4.95 -5.34
N ILE A 63 -1.01 3.91 -4.81
CA ILE A 63 -0.99 2.56 -5.38
C ILE A 63 -1.45 2.60 -6.83
N THR A 64 -2.56 3.28 -7.09
CA THR A 64 -3.14 3.38 -8.43
C THR A 64 -2.23 4.14 -9.39
N GLU A 65 -1.69 5.28 -8.96
CA GLU A 65 -0.72 6.09 -9.72
C GLU A 65 0.54 5.29 -10.07
N ARG A 66 1.16 4.65 -9.08
CA ARG A 66 2.39 3.87 -9.26
C ARG A 66 2.15 2.65 -10.14
N ALA A 67 1.07 1.92 -9.94
CA ALA A 67 0.73 0.78 -10.76
C ALA A 67 0.56 1.17 -12.24
N TYR A 68 -0.08 2.31 -12.51
CA TYR A 68 -0.20 2.85 -13.87
C TYR A 68 1.16 3.24 -14.45
N GLU A 69 1.99 3.97 -13.70
CA GLU A 69 3.34 4.38 -14.11
C GLU A 69 4.19 3.17 -14.53
N PHE A 70 4.25 2.14 -13.69
CA PHE A 70 5.00 0.91 -13.95
C PHE A 70 4.39 0.06 -15.07
N SER A 71 3.05 0.06 -15.21
CA SER A 71 2.40 -0.61 -16.32
C SER A 71 2.80 0.01 -17.65
N TYR A 72 2.78 1.34 -17.72
CA TYR A 72 3.11 2.10 -18.93
C TYR A 72 4.60 2.04 -19.29
N THR A 73 5.49 2.14 -18.29
CA THR A 73 6.94 2.26 -18.51
C THR A 73 7.67 0.92 -18.54
N GLU A 74 7.25 -0.06 -17.74
CA GLU A 74 7.93 -1.34 -17.55
C GLU A 74 7.09 -2.56 -17.98
N GLY A 75 5.88 -2.35 -18.51
CA GLY A 75 5.00 -3.42 -18.97
C GLY A 75 4.42 -4.27 -17.83
N VAL A 76 4.38 -3.72 -16.61
CA VAL A 76 3.79 -4.40 -15.46
C VAL A 76 2.31 -4.70 -15.72
N ASN A 77 1.92 -5.95 -15.47
CA ASN A 77 0.55 -6.43 -15.59
C ASN A 77 0.01 -7.07 -14.31
N THR A 78 0.84 -7.23 -13.28
CA THR A 78 0.47 -7.82 -12.00
C THR A 78 0.96 -6.96 -10.84
N VAL A 79 0.06 -6.63 -9.92
CA VAL A 79 0.35 -5.85 -8.71
C VAL A 79 0.00 -6.68 -7.49
N ILE A 80 0.97 -6.86 -6.59
CA ILE A 80 0.77 -7.52 -5.30
C ILE A 80 0.74 -6.45 -4.21
N ILE A 81 -0.35 -6.39 -3.44
CA ILE A 81 -0.49 -5.46 -2.32
C ILE A 81 -0.33 -6.26 -1.02
N ASP A 82 0.66 -5.89 -0.20
CA ASP A 82 1.06 -6.65 0.98
C ASP A 82 0.63 -5.98 2.28
N PHE A 83 -0.24 -6.69 3.01
CA PHE A 83 -0.81 -6.29 4.29
C PHE A 83 -0.15 -6.98 5.48
N THR A 84 0.98 -7.67 5.30
CA THR A 84 1.66 -8.43 6.37
C THR A 84 2.00 -7.55 7.59
N ALA A 85 2.25 -6.25 7.38
CA ALA A 85 2.53 -5.29 8.46
C ALA A 85 1.28 -4.63 9.07
N ILE A 86 0.07 -5.02 8.64
CA ILE A 86 -1.20 -4.43 9.07
C ILE A 86 -1.96 -5.42 9.96
N SER A 87 -2.06 -5.06 11.24
CA SER A 87 -2.83 -5.78 12.25
C SER A 87 -3.93 -4.91 12.83
N GLU A 88 -4.62 -5.39 13.86
CA GLU A 88 -5.61 -4.63 14.63
C GLU A 88 -5.07 -3.27 15.11
N ARG A 89 -3.78 -3.19 15.45
CA ARG A 89 -3.15 -1.96 15.96
C ARG A 89 -3.04 -0.86 14.91
N GLU A 90 -2.84 -1.24 13.65
CA GLU A 90 -2.71 -0.31 12.52
C GLU A 90 -4.07 0.03 11.90
N LEU A 91 -5.04 -0.89 11.96
CA LEU A 91 -6.37 -0.72 11.37
C LEU A 91 -7.26 0.29 12.10
N GLY A 92 -7.27 0.30 13.44
CA GLY A 92 -8.28 1.07 14.17
C GLY A 92 -9.72 0.67 13.82
N GLU A 93 -10.67 1.63 13.86
CA GLU A 93 -12.10 1.45 13.54
C GLU A 93 -12.39 1.83 12.08
N LEU A 94 -11.95 1.00 11.12
CA LEU A 94 -12.12 1.28 9.69
C LEU A 94 -13.10 0.32 9.02
N ASP A 95 -14.40 0.62 9.15
CA ASP A 95 -15.45 -0.04 8.36
C ASP A 95 -15.41 0.35 6.87
N ILE A 96 -14.52 1.27 6.48
CA ILE A 96 -14.39 1.80 5.12
C ILE A 96 -13.27 1.15 4.29
N LEU A 97 -12.42 0.32 4.91
CA LEU A 97 -11.26 -0.27 4.22
C LEU A 97 -11.68 -1.07 2.98
N GLY A 98 -12.79 -1.80 3.07
CA GLY A 98 -13.30 -2.59 1.95
C GLY A 98 -13.66 -1.73 0.74
N THR A 99 -14.25 -0.56 0.94
CA THR A 99 -14.58 0.39 -0.13
C THR A 99 -13.33 0.86 -0.88
N TYR A 100 -12.24 1.18 -0.16
CA TYR A 100 -10.98 1.56 -0.80
C TYR A 100 -10.35 0.41 -1.58
N ILE A 101 -10.33 -0.80 -1.01
CA ILE A 101 -9.85 -2.00 -1.71
C ILE A 101 -10.67 -2.25 -2.99
N GLU A 102 -11.99 -2.21 -2.89
CA GLU A 102 -12.89 -2.45 -4.01
C GLU A 102 -12.68 -1.42 -5.13
N ASN A 103 -12.66 -0.13 -4.80
CA ASN A 103 -12.43 0.94 -5.78
C ASN A 103 -11.06 0.80 -6.47
N THR A 104 -10.00 0.51 -5.71
CA THR A 104 -8.66 0.32 -6.29
C THR A 104 -8.57 -0.93 -7.15
N VAL A 105 -9.18 -2.04 -6.73
CA VAL A 105 -9.22 -3.26 -7.55
C VAL A 105 -9.95 -3.01 -8.87
N GLN A 106 -11.10 -2.34 -8.84
CA GLN A 106 -11.84 -1.98 -10.04
C GLN A 106 -11.04 -1.05 -10.95
N ALA A 107 -10.40 -0.01 -10.40
CA ALA A 107 -9.56 0.91 -11.16
C ALA A 107 -8.39 0.20 -11.85
N LEU A 108 -7.64 -0.63 -11.12
CA LEU A 108 -6.51 -1.37 -11.66
C LEU A 108 -6.96 -2.41 -12.70
N LYS A 109 -8.10 -3.08 -12.48
CA LYS A 109 -8.68 -4.02 -13.45
C LYS A 109 -9.05 -3.32 -14.76
N LEU A 110 -9.59 -2.11 -14.71
CA LEU A 110 -9.87 -1.29 -15.90
C LEU A 110 -8.59 -0.90 -16.66
N MET A 111 -7.45 -0.80 -15.95
CA MET A 111 -6.12 -0.60 -16.55
C MET A 111 -5.51 -1.89 -17.11
N GLY A 112 -6.20 -3.03 -17.01
CA GLY A 112 -5.70 -4.34 -17.46
C GLY A 112 -4.73 -5.00 -16.48
N LEU A 113 -4.65 -4.52 -15.24
CA LEU A 113 -3.76 -5.02 -14.21
C LEU A 113 -4.45 -6.10 -13.37
N GLN A 114 -3.75 -7.21 -13.14
CA GLN A 114 -4.14 -8.24 -12.18
C GLN A 114 -3.70 -7.82 -10.77
N VAL A 115 -4.64 -7.73 -9.84
CA VAL A 115 -4.35 -7.41 -8.43
C VAL A 115 -4.36 -8.67 -7.59
N LEU A 116 -3.32 -8.87 -6.78
CA LEU A 116 -3.25 -9.90 -5.74
C LEU A 116 -3.05 -9.25 -4.37
N PHE A 117 -3.69 -9.80 -3.34
CA PHE A 117 -3.48 -9.39 -1.96
C PHE A 117 -2.73 -10.45 -1.20
N VAL A 118 -1.86 -10.05 -0.27
CA VAL A 118 -1.16 -10.98 0.61
C VAL A 118 -1.14 -10.48 2.05
N GLY A 119 -1.05 -11.43 3.00
CA GLY A 119 -0.77 -11.09 4.39
C GLY A 119 -1.95 -10.48 5.15
N PHE A 120 -3.19 -10.68 4.72
CA PHE A 120 -4.35 -10.30 5.53
C PHE A 120 -4.32 -11.05 6.87
N SER A 121 -4.20 -10.27 7.94
CA SER A 121 -4.38 -10.78 9.30
C SER A 121 -5.87 -11.03 9.59
N PRO A 122 -6.21 -11.86 10.61
CA PRO A 122 -7.62 -12.12 10.96
C PRO A 122 -8.43 -10.85 11.21
N SER A 123 -7.83 -9.83 11.83
CA SER A 123 -8.48 -8.53 12.07
C SER A 123 -8.75 -7.77 10.77
N VAL A 124 -7.82 -7.76 9.81
CA VAL A 124 -8.04 -7.18 8.47
C VAL A 124 -9.17 -7.92 7.77
N THR A 125 -9.13 -9.25 7.75
CA THR A 125 -10.19 -10.06 7.12
C THR A 125 -11.55 -9.75 7.71
N GLN A 126 -11.68 -9.69 9.04
CA GLN A 126 -12.94 -9.37 9.68
C GLN A 126 -13.41 -7.94 9.35
N ALA A 127 -12.51 -6.95 9.33
CA ALA A 127 -12.85 -5.59 8.95
C ALA A 127 -13.39 -5.52 7.51
N LEU A 128 -12.76 -6.25 6.57
CA LEU A 128 -13.24 -6.33 5.19
C LEU A 128 -14.64 -6.96 5.09
N ILE A 129 -14.89 -8.05 5.82
CA ILE A 129 -16.23 -8.65 5.83
C ILE A 129 -17.26 -7.70 6.45
N ARG A 130 -16.93 -7.01 7.54
CA ARG A 130 -17.84 -6.04 8.18
C ARG A 130 -18.15 -4.83 7.31
N SER A 131 -17.20 -4.39 6.49
CA SER A 131 -17.41 -3.29 5.53
C SER A 131 -18.43 -3.60 4.43
N GLY A 132 -18.91 -4.84 4.32
CA GLY A 132 -19.88 -5.24 3.31
C GLY A 132 -19.28 -5.28 1.90
N ILE A 133 -17.97 -5.54 1.79
CA ILE A 133 -17.26 -5.57 0.52
C ILE A 133 -17.97 -6.52 -0.46
N SER A 134 -18.31 -6.02 -1.65
CA SER A 134 -19.14 -6.78 -2.61
C SER A 134 -18.32 -7.74 -3.47
N VAL A 135 -17.01 -7.52 -3.53
CA VAL A 135 -16.05 -8.20 -4.42
C VAL A 135 -15.27 -9.34 -3.76
N VAL A 136 -15.74 -9.91 -2.64
CA VAL A 136 -15.01 -10.98 -1.91
C VAL A 136 -14.57 -12.11 -2.86
N ASP A 137 -15.45 -12.53 -3.76
CA ASP A 137 -15.18 -13.62 -4.72
C ASP A 137 -14.19 -13.24 -5.82
N GLU A 138 -14.01 -11.93 -6.10
CA GLU A 138 -13.04 -11.44 -7.07
C GLU A 138 -11.66 -11.18 -6.44
N LEU A 139 -11.58 -11.03 -5.11
CA LEU A 139 -10.33 -10.78 -4.40
C LEU A 139 -9.45 -12.03 -4.38
N ARG A 140 -8.36 -11.98 -5.13
CA ARG A 140 -7.31 -13.02 -5.06
C ARG A 140 -6.36 -12.72 -3.90
N ALA A 141 -6.69 -13.25 -2.72
CA ALA A 141 -5.87 -13.14 -1.52
C ALA A 141 -5.05 -14.42 -1.25
N PHE A 142 -3.82 -14.25 -0.78
CA PHE A 142 -2.95 -15.34 -0.32
C PHE A 142 -2.44 -15.08 1.09
N SER A 143 -2.11 -16.15 1.81
CA SER A 143 -1.57 -16.03 3.18
C SER A 143 -0.22 -15.33 3.25
N SER A 144 0.58 -15.36 2.18
CA SER A 144 1.91 -14.75 2.15
C SER A 144 2.34 -14.38 0.74
N PHE A 145 3.31 -13.47 0.64
CA PHE A 145 3.99 -13.14 -0.62
C PHE A 145 4.59 -14.38 -1.30
N ARG A 146 5.18 -15.31 -0.53
CA ARG A 146 5.74 -16.57 -1.04
C ARG A 146 4.68 -17.41 -1.76
N THR A 147 3.48 -17.52 -1.18
CA THR A 147 2.38 -18.30 -1.79
C THR A 147 1.90 -17.64 -3.08
N ALA A 148 1.75 -16.30 -3.08
CA ALA A 148 1.38 -15.56 -4.28
C ALA A 148 2.43 -15.69 -5.40
N LEU A 149 3.72 -15.63 -5.07
CA LEU A 149 4.79 -15.87 -6.04
C LEU A 149 4.75 -17.29 -6.60
N SER A 150 4.53 -18.30 -5.75
CA SER A 150 4.43 -19.69 -6.20
C SER A 150 3.28 -19.87 -7.20
N TYR A 151 2.12 -19.26 -6.90
CA TYR A 151 0.97 -19.21 -7.82
C TYR A 151 1.29 -18.53 -9.15
N LEU A 152 1.96 -17.37 -9.12
CA LEU A 152 2.33 -16.65 -10.34
C LEU A 152 3.36 -17.41 -11.18
N MET A 153 4.32 -18.06 -10.52
CA MET A 153 5.32 -18.89 -11.18
C MET A 153 4.66 -20.06 -11.90
N GLU A 154 3.75 -20.78 -11.25
CA GLU A 154 3.00 -21.86 -11.87
C GLU A 154 2.20 -21.36 -13.09
N LYS A 155 1.48 -20.24 -12.95
CA LYS A 155 0.73 -19.62 -14.04
C LYS A 155 1.60 -19.20 -15.23
N LYS A 156 2.85 -18.81 -14.97
CA LYS A 156 3.84 -18.41 -16.00
C LYS A 156 4.78 -19.55 -16.42
N GLY A 157 4.58 -20.79 -15.95
CA GLY A 157 5.43 -21.94 -16.28
C GLY A 157 6.86 -21.84 -15.75
N LEU A 158 7.07 -21.10 -14.66
CA LEU A 158 8.36 -20.89 -14.00
C LEU A 158 8.54 -21.87 -12.83
N VAL A 159 9.78 -22.31 -12.59
CA VAL A 159 10.12 -23.20 -11.46
C VAL A 159 11.38 -22.71 -10.75
N PHE A 160 11.41 -22.83 -9.43
CA PHE A 160 12.65 -22.65 -8.67
C PHE A 160 13.55 -23.87 -8.88
N ARG A 161 14.77 -23.64 -9.37
CA ARG A 161 15.81 -24.67 -9.44
C ARG A 161 16.92 -24.33 -8.46
N LYS A 162 17.28 -25.28 -7.59
CA LYS A 162 18.48 -25.14 -6.75
C LYS A 162 19.69 -25.14 -7.67
N LYS A 163 20.57 -24.14 -7.52
CA LYS A 163 21.84 -24.13 -8.22
C LYS A 163 22.71 -25.25 -7.65
N GLU A 164 23.19 -26.14 -8.51
CA GLU A 164 24.16 -27.19 -8.16
C GLU A 164 25.48 -26.58 -7.69
#